data_AF-A0A1C6MG67-F1
#
_entry.id   AF-A0A1C6MG67-F1
#
_cell.length_a   1.000
_cell.length_b   1.000
_cell.length_c   1.000
_cell.angle_alpha   90.00
_cell.angle_beta   90.00
_cell.angle_gamma   90.00
#
_symmetry.space_group_name_H-M   'P 1'
#
loop_
_entity.id
_entity.type
_entity.pdbx_description
1 polymer ?
#
loop_
_entity_poly.entity_id
_entity_poly.type
_entity_poly.pdbx_seq_one_letter_code
_entity_poly.pdbx_strand_id
1 'polypeptide(L)'
;MVTGSSRRGDKEFTNTRTRRVVAAQKRLRTAGRTYSVGMAGRGNPPEGTPDDASGGGDDEYRDDYRSVVFDESFIKAARLQEFSARERMEDEEHAAVRNRALPSAGEATDEDHGGTYQRGSITASRQGIVLVLLIVLAFGTAIYMGIRNPYQAPPEPPAEPMRNALLPLAPRDAVPGAAPADLFEHSPAAQFRAGADGVTLPPVRRTRHFSDSQVLAALTAAKEYIVTSSLDPAVLNGNTYRDVRVLLDPVQHEQFDQSMDHPRNDGRHSATGWMVRFDPSKTALADARIRVNGSMTVQEAGPDALEVVADHVFVYAVQAADEGKGEKAADKSSLFTVRREVRFQIDREDLRRQQLSVLQVSMRAGPLPCSADMSDALAPLLAGEKAKDDSAAGTDPYARGRSSASLCGLLSTSSQPSPAAKKDG
;
A
#
# COMPACT_ATOMS: atom_id res chain seq x y z
N MET A 1 60.67 63.69 -29.92
CA MET A 1 60.21 62.76 -30.98
C MET A 1 58.94 62.10 -30.43
N VAL A 2 57.72 62.54 -30.80
CA VAL A 2 56.98 62.21 -32.06
C VAL A 2 56.73 60.69 -32.11
N THR A 3 55.54 60.05 -32.17
CA THR A 3 54.10 60.37 -32.30
C THR A 3 53.32 59.04 -32.25
N GLY A 4 51.99 59.07 -31.98
CA GLY A 4 50.97 58.08 -32.42
C GLY A 4 50.34 57.28 -31.28
N SER A 5 49.07 57.40 -30.85
CA SER A 5 47.74 57.49 -31.50
C SER A 5 47.32 56.26 -32.31
N SER A 6 46.32 55.49 -31.83
CA SER A 6 45.09 55.14 -32.58
C SER A 6 44.15 54.15 -31.83
N ARG A 7 42.90 54.63 -31.61
CA ARG A 7 41.56 53.98 -31.73
C ARG A 7 41.28 52.63 -31.02
N ARG A 8 40.34 52.57 -30.06
CA ARG A 8 38.85 52.65 -30.15
C ARG A 8 38.25 51.53 -31.02
N GLY A 9 37.56 50.60 -30.37
CA GLY A 9 36.81 49.51 -30.97
C GLY A 9 35.82 48.90 -30.00
N ASP A 10 34.78 49.68 -29.63
CA ASP A 10 33.53 49.14 -29.10
C ASP A 10 32.87 48.28 -30.19
N LYS A 11 32.59 47.02 -29.87
CA LYS A 11 31.57 46.22 -30.57
C LYS A 11 30.77 45.40 -29.57
N GLU A 12 29.68 46.03 -29.19
CA GLU A 12 28.40 45.43 -28.84
C GLU A 12 28.07 44.28 -29.80
N PHE A 13 27.93 43.05 -29.28
CA PHE A 13 27.27 41.96 -29.99
C PHE A 13 26.26 41.27 -29.07
N THR A 14 25.03 41.74 -29.26
CA THR A 14 23.73 41.18 -28.92
C THR A 14 23.62 39.66 -28.87
N ASN A 15 23.21 39.16 -27.72
CA ASN A 15 22.00 38.36 -27.49
C ASN A 15 21.57 37.38 -28.61
N THR A 16 22.08 36.13 -28.60
CA THR A 16 21.49 35.04 -29.42
C THR A 16 21.56 33.64 -28.78
N ARG A 17 21.49 33.50 -27.45
CA ARG A 17 21.40 32.15 -26.82
C ARG A 17 20.26 31.95 -25.84
N THR A 18 19.61 33.01 -25.38
CA THR A 18 18.50 32.94 -24.42
C THR A 18 17.11 32.90 -25.07
N ARG A 19 17.03 32.96 -26.41
CA ARG A 19 15.76 32.92 -27.18
C ARG A 19 15.34 31.55 -27.72
N ARG A 20 16.11 30.47 -27.48
CA ARG A 20 15.77 29.12 -27.99
C ARG A 20 15.13 28.16 -26.98
N VAL A 21 15.03 28.50 -25.70
CA VAL A 21 14.37 27.63 -24.70
C VAL A 21 12.91 28.03 -24.45
N VAL A 22 12.53 29.28 -24.72
CA VAL A 22 11.14 29.77 -24.56
C VAL A 22 10.23 29.40 -25.74
N ALA A 23 10.77 28.85 -26.83
CA ALA A 23 10.01 28.48 -28.03
C ALA A 23 9.58 26.99 -28.08
N ALA A 24 10.10 26.12 -27.20
CA ALA A 24 9.71 24.71 -27.14
C ALA A 24 8.58 24.43 -26.12
N GLN A 25 8.26 25.38 -25.25
CA GLN A 25 7.20 25.27 -24.23
C GLN A 25 5.84 25.82 -24.69
N LYS A 26 5.72 26.29 -25.94
CA LYS A 26 4.50 26.92 -26.49
C LYS A 26 3.82 26.14 -27.62
N ARG A 27 4.09 24.83 -27.73
CA ARG A 27 3.38 23.90 -28.63
C ARG A 27 3.13 22.56 -27.92
N LEU A 28 2.22 22.56 -26.95
CA LEU A 28 1.48 21.36 -26.48
C LEU A 28 0.26 21.72 -25.60
N ARG A 29 -0.16 22.99 -25.55
CA ARG A 29 -1.45 23.42 -25.01
C ARG A 29 -2.42 23.72 -26.14
N THR A 30 -2.98 22.70 -26.78
CA THR A 30 -4.25 22.81 -27.53
C THR A 30 -4.85 21.41 -27.73
N ALA A 31 -5.60 20.94 -26.73
CA ALA A 31 -6.62 19.90 -26.89
C ALA A 31 -7.56 20.01 -25.68
N GLY A 32 -8.35 21.09 -25.64
CA GLY A 32 -9.46 21.20 -24.71
C GLY A 32 -10.61 20.33 -25.20
N ARG A 33 -10.96 19.27 -24.45
CA ARG A 33 -12.30 18.68 -24.50
C ARG A 33 -13.09 19.19 -23.32
N THR A 34 -14.00 20.10 -23.64
CA THR A 34 -15.14 20.51 -22.85
C THR A 34 -16.06 19.31 -22.61
N TYR A 35 -16.31 18.96 -21.36
CA TYR A 35 -17.48 18.17 -20.98
C TYR A 35 -18.50 19.13 -20.40
N SER A 36 -19.57 19.38 -21.17
CA SER A 36 -20.75 20.10 -20.67
C SER A 36 -21.58 19.16 -19.82
N VAL A 37 -21.88 19.61 -18.60
CA VAL A 37 -22.93 19.08 -17.72
C VAL A 37 -24.28 19.45 -18.33
N GLY A 38 -25.12 18.47 -18.61
CA GLY A 38 -26.52 18.65 -19.00
C GLY A 38 -27.42 17.86 -18.05
N MET A 39 -28.25 18.56 -17.30
CA MET A 39 -29.36 18.02 -16.50
C MET A 39 -30.68 18.43 -17.16
N ALA A 40 -31.65 17.53 -17.03
CA ALA A 40 -33.11 17.62 -17.31
C ALA A 40 -33.62 17.23 -18.71
N GLY A 41 -34.46 16.18 -18.73
CA GLY A 41 -35.40 15.88 -19.81
C GLY A 41 -35.98 14.46 -19.73
N ARG A 42 -37.20 14.31 -19.20
CA ARG A 42 -38.01 13.07 -19.30
C ARG A 42 -38.23 12.70 -20.77
N GLY A 43 -37.97 11.45 -21.15
CA GLY A 43 -38.33 10.87 -22.44
C GLY A 43 -38.82 9.44 -22.28
N ASN A 44 -39.99 9.14 -22.84
CA ASN A 44 -40.68 7.84 -22.78
C ASN A 44 -39.84 6.69 -23.38
N PRO A 45 -40.01 5.44 -22.92
CA PRO A 45 -39.39 4.30 -23.57
C PRO A 45 -40.07 4.01 -24.92
N PRO A 46 -39.31 3.56 -25.95
CA PRO A 46 -39.89 3.19 -27.24
C PRO A 46 -40.60 1.83 -27.19
N GLU A 47 -41.82 1.78 -27.71
CA GLU A 47 -42.51 0.57 -28.12
C GLU A 47 -41.97 0.09 -29.48
N GLY A 48 -41.68 -1.20 -29.61
CA GLY A 48 -41.34 -1.82 -30.89
C GLY A 48 -40.69 -3.19 -30.74
N THR A 49 -41.44 -4.24 -31.06
CA THR A 49 -41.01 -5.64 -31.21
C THR A 49 -39.96 -5.80 -32.32
N PRO A 50 -38.94 -6.67 -32.17
CA PRO A 50 -38.04 -6.98 -33.26
C PRO A 50 -38.57 -8.12 -34.14
N ASP A 51 -38.66 -7.84 -35.44
CA ASP A 51 -38.83 -8.82 -36.50
C ASP A 51 -37.63 -9.78 -36.59
N ASP A 52 -37.96 -11.03 -36.95
CA ASP A 52 -37.05 -12.14 -37.23
C ASP A 52 -36.06 -11.85 -38.37
N ALA A 53 -34.79 -12.23 -38.19
CA ALA A 53 -33.90 -12.69 -39.27
C ALA A 53 -32.65 -13.43 -38.75
N SER A 54 -32.68 -14.76 -38.91
CA SER A 54 -31.62 -15.68 -39.33
C SER A 54 -30.13 -15.39 -39.03
N GLY A 55 -29.50 -16.28 -38.25
CA GLY A 55 -28.05 -16.49 -38.19
C GLY A 55 -27.73 -17.69 -37.30
N GLY A 56 -27.24 -18.78 -37.89
CA GLY A 56 -27.20 -20.10 -37.27
C GLY A 56 -25.96 -20.44 -36.44
N GLY A 57 -26.10 -21.53 -35.69
CA GLY A 57 -24.99 -22.43 -35.32
C GLY A 57 -24.57 -22.42 -33.86
N ASP A 58 -25.32 -23.13 -33.00
CA ASP A 58 -24.87 -24.02 -31.91
C ASP A 58 -25.96 -24.22 -30.84
N ASP A 59 -26.54 -25.42 -30.84
CA ASP A 59 -27.77 -25.81 -30.17
C ASP A 59 -27.50 -26.92 -29.15
N GLU A 60 -26.97 -26.57 -27.97
CA GLU A 60 -27.12 -27.43 -26.78
C GLU A 60 -27.10 -26.68 -25.43
N TYR A 61 -27.59 -25.43 -25.37
CA TYR A 61 -27.79 -24.74 -24.07
C TYR A 61 -28.88 -23.65 -24.13
N ARG A 62 -29.98 -23.89 -24.88
CA ARG A 62 -31.03 -22.87 -25.11
C ARG A 62 -32.47 -23.34 -24.87
N ASP A 63 -32.70 -24.40 -24.10
CA ASP A 63 -34.06 -24.84 -23.78
C ASP A 63 -34.55 -24.49 -22.36
N ASP A 64 -33.67 -24.07 -21.44
CA ASP A 64 -34.10 -23.83 -20.05
C ASP A 64 -34.65 -22.44 -19.74
N TYR A 65 -34.58 -21.48 -20.67
CA TYR A 65 -35.00 -20.09 -20.43
C TYR A 65 -36.13 -19.57 -21.32
N ARG A 66 -36.77 -20.44 -22.13
CA ARG A 66 -37.90 -20.07 -22.99
C ARG A 66 -39.29 -20.43 -22.44
N SER A 67 -39.37 -21.02 -21.25
CA SER A 67 -40.63 -21.45 -20.63
C SER A 67 -41.19 -20.48 -19.58
N VAL A 68 -40.59 -19.30 -19.39
CA VAL A 68 -41.11 -18.26 -18.48
C VAL A 68 -42.03 -17.26 -19.22
N VAL A 69 -42.80 -17.76 -20.19
CA VAL A 69 -43.87 -16.99 -20.82
C VAL A 69 -45.11 -17.22 -19.96
N PHE A 70 -45.53 -16.19 -19.25
CA PHE A 70 -46.69 -16.20 -18.37
C PHE A 70 -47.90 -16.80 -19.11
N ASP A 71 -48.44 -17.88 -18.56
CA ASP A 71 -49.61 -18.53 -19.11
C ASP A 71 -50.85 -17.62 -19.03
N GLU A 72 -51.83 -17.85 -19.91
CA GLU A 72 -53.08 -17.09 -19.96
C GLU A 72 -53.89 -17.23 -18.64
N SER A 73 -53.59 -18.27 -17.84
CA SER A 73 -54.12 -18.45 -16.49
C SER A 73 -53.54 -17.46 -15.48
N PHE A 74 -52.29 -17.04 -15.59
CA PHE A 74 -51.67 -16.01 -14.75
C PHE A 74 -52.29 -14.64 -15.03
N ILE A 75 -52.56 -14.32 -16.30
CA ILE A 75 -53.24 -13.06 -16.69
C ILE A 75 -54.70 -13.06 -16.18
N LYS A 76 -55.38 -14.21 -16.16
CA LYS A 76 -56.74 -14.31 -15.61
C LYS A 76 -56.78 -14.32 -14.07
N ALA A 77 -55.70 -14.73 -13.39
CA ALA A 77 -55.58 -14.69 -11.94
C ALA A 77 -55.26 -13.29 -11.37
N ALA A 78 -54.78 -12.35 -12.21
CA ALA A 78 -54.45 -10.98 -11.80
C ALA A 78 -55.66 -10.02 -11.69
N ARG A 79 -56.81 -10.51 -11.20
CA ARG A 79 -57.96 -9.65 -10.81
C ARG A 79 -58.05 -9.39 -9.31
N LEU A 80 -56.94 -9.52 -8.58
CA LEU A 80 -56.84 -8.99 -7.21
C LEU A 80 -56.59 -7.48 -7.30
N GLN A 81 -57.69 -6.73 -7.24
CA GLN A 81 -57.68 -5.29 -7.11
C GLN A 81 -57.43 -4.97 -5.63
N GLU A 82 -56.16 -4.73 -5.27
CA GLU A 82 -55.82 -4.29 -3.92
C GLU A 82 -56.25 -2.83 -3.72
N PHE A 83 -57.16 -2.61 -2.77
CA PHE A 83 -57.59 -1.27 -2.39
C PHE A 83 -56.41 -0.41 -1.99
N SER A 84 -56.39 0.83 -2.50
CA SER A 84 -55.36 1.81 -2.18
C SER A 84 -55.37 2.12 -0.67
N ALA A 85 -54.23 2.56 -0.13
CA ALA A 85 -54.14 2.92 1.29
C ALA A 85 -55.13 4.01 1.74
N ARG A 86 -55.70 4.77 0.78
CA ARG A 86 -56.75 5.76 1.05
C ARG A 86 -58.15 5.13 1.13
N GLU A 87 -58.48 4.17 0.26
CA GLU A 87 -59.78 3.47 0.32
C GLU A 87 -59.93 2.60 1.57
N ARG A 88 -58.83 2.03 2.09
CA ARG A 88 -58.85 1.30 3.38
C ARG A 88 -59.09 2.20 4.60
N MET A 89 -58.99 3.52 4.44
CA MET A 89 -59.26 4.49 5.52
C MET A 89 -60.67 5.05 5.46
N GLU A 90 -61.36 4.94 4.31
CA GLU A 90 -62.74 5.42 4.12
C GLU A 90 -63.79 4.35 4.43
N ASP A 91 -63.43 3.07 4.32
CA ASP A 91 -64.31 1.93 4.62
C ASP A 91 -64.00 1.31 6.00
N GLU A 92 -64.87 1.57 6.98
CA GLU A 92 -64.69 1.11 8.36
C GLU A 92 -64.69 -0.43 8.50
N GLU A 93 -65.24 -1.17 7.53
CA GLU A 93 -65.27 -2.64 7.55
C GLU A 93 -63.91 -3.29 7.26
N HIS A 94 -63.01 -2.57 6.58
CA HIS A 94 -61.69 -3.04 6.16
C HIS A 94 -60.51 -2.34 6.85
N ALA A 95 -60.80 -1.49 7.84
CA ALA A 95 -59.79 -0.87 8.68
C ALA A 95 -59.01 -1.93 9.48
N ALA A 96 -57.68 -1.94 9.31
CA ALA A 96 -56.78 -2.92 9.93
C ALA A 96 -56.69 -2.83 11.48
N VAL A 97 -57.36 -1.85 12.09
CA VAL A 97 -57.41 -1.67 13.55
C VAL A 97 -58.84 -1.35 13.98
N ARG A 98 -59.53 -2.32 14.59
CA ARG A 98 -60.79 -2.07 15.29
C ARG A 98 -60.50 -1.36 16.61
N ASN A 99 -60.98 -0.13 16.77
CA ASN A 99 -60.98 0.50 18.08
C ASN A 99 -62.00 -0.22 18.97
N ARG A 100 -61.48 -0.93 19.98
CA ARG A 100 -62.30 -1.61 20.99
C ARG A 100 -63.00 -0.56 21.85
N ALA A 101 -64.30 -0.34 21.60
CA ALA A 101 -65.17 0.37 22.53
C ALA A 101 -65.24 -0.43 23.84
N LEU A 102 -64.86 0.20 24.95
CA LEU A 102 -65.03 -0.33 26.30
C LEU A 102 -66.49 -0.10 26.74
N PRO A 103 -67.11 -1.01 27.53
CA PRO A 103 -68.48 -0.84 27.99
C PRO A 103 -68.51 0.15 29.17
N SER A 104 -69.17 1.28 28.98
CA SER A 104 -69.53 2.21 30.05
C SER A 104 -70.87 1.81 30.67
N ALA A 105 -70.82 1.27 31.89
CA ALA A 105 -71.96 1.17 32.79
C ALA A 105 -72.05 2.46 33.64
N GLY A 106 -73.25 3.04 33.74
CA GLY A 106 -73.57 4.05 34.75
C GLY A 106 -74.27 5.31 34.24
N GLU A 107 -75.56 5.18 33.93
CA GLU A 107 -76.68 6.00 34.40
C GLU A 107 -76.41 7.46 34.84
N ALA A 108 -76.90 8.44 34.07
CA ALA A 108 -77.49 9.69 34.55
C ALA A 108 -78.23 10.43 33.41
N THR A 109 -79.28 11.14 33.82
CA THR A 109 -80.42 11.71 33.07
C THR A 109 -80.17 12.98 32.26
N ASP A 110 -81.02 13.15 31.24
CA ASP A 110 -81.62 14.36 30.63
C ASP A 110 -80.82 15.58 30.13
N GLU A 111 -81.19 15.93 28.89
CA GLU A 111 -81.34 17.26 28.28
C GLU A 111 -80.11 18.19 28.03
N ASP A 112 -79.82 18.33 26.72
CA ASP A 112 -79.81 19.61 25.96
C ASP A 112 -78.49 20.24 25.44
N HIS A 113 -78.57 20.62 24.15
CA HIS A 113 -77.74 21.50 23.29
C HIS A 113 -76.20 21.36 23.14
N GLY A 114 -75.79 21.31 21.85
CA GLY A 114 -74.82 22.27 21.31
C GLY A 114 -73.39 21.75 21.09
N GLY A 115 -73.05 21.46 19.83
CA GLY A 115 -71.71 21.05 19.43
C GLY A 115 -70.62 22.07 19.76
N THR A 116 -69.53 21.58 20.34
CA THR A 116 -68.20 22.19 20.26
C THR A 116 -67.15 21.08 20.28
N TYR A 117 -66.21 21.16 19.35
CA TYR A 117 -65.11 20.22 19.18
C TYR A 117 -64.31 20.09 20.47
N GLN A 118 -64.39 18.91 21.07
CA GLN A 118 -63.69 18.53 22.29
C GLN A 118 -62.20 18.40 21.97
N ARG A 119 -61.45 19.47 22.24
CA ARG A 119 -60.00 19.40 22.42
C ARG A 119 -59.75 18.50 23.62
N GLY A 120 -59.51 17.21 23.36
CA GLY A 120 -59.20 16.21 24.37
C GLY A 120 -57.99 16.65 25.18
N SER A 121 -58.24 17.26 26.33
CA SER A 121 -57.26 17.38 27.39
C SER A 121 -56.88 15.96 27.77
N ILE A 122 -55.65 15.56 27.46
CA ILE A 122 -55.04 14.36 28.03
C ILE A 122 -54.99 14.62 29.54
N THR A 123 -56.02 14.23 30.26
CA THR A 123 -55.89 13.95 31.69
C THR A 123 -54.91 12.80 31.74
N ALA A 124 -53.64 13.13 31.97
CA ALA A 124 -52.59 12.16 32.09
C ALA A 124 -52.96 11.26 33.26
N SER A 125 -53.57 10.11 32.95
CA SER A 125 -53.80 9.07 33.94
C SER A 125 -52.42 8.79 34.55
N ARG A 126 -52.35 8.56 35.86
CA ARG A 126 -51.09 8.22 36.54
C ARG A 126 -50.31 7.13 35.77
N GLN A 127 -51.02 6.25 35.08
CA GLN A 127 -50.49 5.21 34.22
C GLN A 127 -49.78 5.75 32.96
N GLY A 128 -50.31 6.78 32.29
CA GLY A 128 -49.66 7.41 31.13
C GLY A 128 -48.38 8.15 31.50
N ILE A 129 -48.35 8.81 32.67
CA ILE A 129 -47.13 9.46 33.19
C ILE A 129 -46.05 8.41 33.51
N VAL A 130 -46.45 7.30 34.14
CA VAL A 130 -45.53 6.19 34.44
C VAL A 130 -44.96 5.58 33.16
N LEU A 131 -45.78 5.39 32.13
CA LEU A 131 -45.33 4.85 30.84
C LEU A 131 -44.31 5.79 30.17
N VAL A 132 -44.57 7.09 30.14
CA VAL A 132 -43.63 8.08 29.58
C VAL A 132 -42.33 8.11 30.37
N LEU A 133 -42.41 8.04 31.71
CA LEU A 133 -41.21 7.94 32.56
C LEU A 133 -40.40 6.67 32.26
N LEU A 134 -41.06 5.53 32.04
CA LEU A 134 -40.37 4.29 31.68
C LEU A 134 -39.71 4.38 30.29
N ILE A 135 -40.37 5.01 29.32
CA ILE A 135 -39.80 5.24 27.99
C ILE A 135 -38.58 6.15 28.08
N VAL A 136 -38.70 7.28 28.79
CA VAL A 136 -37.58 8.22 28.99
C VAL A 136 -36.43 7.55 29.74
N LEU A 137 -36.72 6.73 30.75
CA LEU A 137 -35.71 5.98 31.48
C LEU A 137 -35.01 4.95 30.59
N ALA A 138 -35.76 4.20 29.78
CA ALA A 138 -35.22 3.20 28.87
C ALA A 138 -34.37 3.81 27.75
N PHE A 139 -34.84 4.90 27.14
CA PHE A 139 -34.05 5.66 26.16
C PHE A 139 -32.85 6.33 26.82
N GLY A 140 -33.00 6.87 28.02
CA GLY A 140 -31.92 7.44 28.81
C GLY A 140 -30.82 6.43 29.12
N THR A 141 -31.18 5.21 29.52
CA THR A 141 -30.20 4.12 29.73
C THR A 141 -29.60 3.60 28.44
N ALA A 142 -30.37 3.50 27.35
CA ALA A 142 -29.84 3.11 26.04
C ALA A 142 -28.84 4.14 25.48
N ILE A 143 -29.16 5.44 25.59
CA ILE A 143 -28.26 6.54 25.22
C ILE A 143 -27.04 6.55 26.15
N TYR A 144 -27.24 6.36 27.46
CA TYR A 144 -26.16 6.30 28.43
C TYR A 144 -25.21 5.12 28.18
N MET A 145 -25.72 3.94 27.84
CA MET A 145 -24.90 2.78 27.46
C MET A 145 -24.28 2.91 26.06
N GLY A 146 -24.96 3.58 25.12
CA GLY A 146 -24.41 3.87 23.80
C GLY A 146 -23.25 4.89 23.86
N ILE A 147 -23.35 5.88 24.75
CA ILE A 147 -22.29 6.90 24.97
C ILE A 147 -21.19 6.35 25.89
N ARG A 148 -21.55 5.59 26.94
CA ARG A 148 -20.61 4.85 27.77
C ARG A 148 -20.56 3.40 27.32
N ASN A 149 -19.98 3.17 26.14
CA ASN A 149 -19.75 1.83 25.62
C ASN A 149 -18.97 1.00 26.69
N PRO A 150 -19.62 0.06 27.41
CA PRO A 150 -18.97 -0.70 28.49
C PRO A 150 -17.99 -1.75 27.94
N TYR A 151 -18.03 -1.97 26.63
CA TYR A 151 -17.10 -2.78 25.86
C TYR A 151 -16.16 -1.85 25.10
N GLN A 152 -15.32 -1.12 25.84
CA GLN A 152 -14.05 -0.73 25.24
C GLN A 152 -13.34 -2.04 24.92
N ALA A 153 -13.12 -2.30 23.62
CA ALA A 153 -12.09 -3.26 23.25
C ALA A 153 -10.84 -2.91 24.07
N PRO A 154 -10.13 -3.92 24.63
CA PRO A 154 -8.89 -3.64 25.32
C PRO A 154 -8.07 -2.68 24.47
N PRO A 155 -7.53 -1.59 25.04
CA PRO A 155 -6.72 -0.66 24.27
C PRO A 155 -5.68 -1.49 23.51
N GLU A 156 -5.71 -1.40 22.18
CA GLU A 156 -4.74 -2.09 21.35
C GLU A 156 -3.36 -1.68 21.88
N PRO A 157 -2.47 -2.65 22.16
CA PRO A 157 -1.11 -2.32 22.53
C PRO A 157 -0.57 -1.34 21.49
N PRO A 158 0.13 -0.26 21.89
CA PRO A 158 0.72 0.66 20.93
C PRO A 158 1.52 -0.16 19.91
N ALA A 159 1.24 0.04 18.62
CA ALA A 159 1.88 -0.69 17.54
C ALA A 159 3.40 -0.70 17.78
N GLU A 160 4.00 -1.89 17.86
CA GLU A 160 5.42 -2.00 18.13
C GLU A 160 6.17 -1.25 17.02
N PRO A 161 6.96 -0.22 17.36
CA PRO A 161 7.61 0.58 16.33
C PRO A 161 8.67 -0.28 15.64
N MET A 162 8.81 -0.12 14.32
CA MET A 162 9.73 -0.89 13.49
C MET A 162 11.16 -0.83 14.08
N ARG A 163 11.83 -1.98 14.11
CA ARG A 163 13.25 -2.10 14.46
C ARG A 163 14.07 -2.51 13.27
N ASN A 164 15.26 -1.92 13.14
CA ASN A 164 16.22 -2.33 12.14
C ASN A 164 17.64 -2.49 12.71
N ALA A 165 18.40 -3.36 12.07
CA ALA A 165 19.83 -3.51 12.29
C ALA A 165 20.53 -3.79 10.96
N LEU A 166 21.65 -3.11 10.72
CA LEU A 166 22.53 -3.33 9.58
C LEU A 166 23.90 -3.80 10.06
N LEU A 167 24.31 -4.97 9.58
CA LEU A 167 25.66 -5.50 9.73
C LEU A 167 26.42 -5.30 8.40
N PRO A 168 27.30 -4.30 8.29
CA PRO A 168 28.17 -4.15 7.12
C PRO A 168 29.18 -5.29 7.07
N LEU A 169 29.48 -5.78 5.87
CA LEU A 169 30.44 -6.84 5.60
C LEU A 169 31.60 -6.28 4.76
N ALA A 170 32.76 -6.15 5.39
CA ALA A 170 33.97 -5.65 4.74
C ALA A 170 34.71 -6.77 3.99
N PRO A 171 35.12 -6.57 2.73
CA PRO A 171 35.97 -7.50 2.00
C PRO A 171 37.38 -7.54 2.60
N ARG A 172 38.03 -8.71 2.53
CA ARG A 172 39.46 -8.86 2.89
C ARG A 172 40.38 -8.22 1.86
N ASP A 173 40.07 -8.44 0.59
CA ASP A 173 40.87 -8.02 -0.55
C ASP A 173 40.16 -6.92 -1.35
N ALA A 174 40.76 -6.50 -2.46
CA ALA A 174 40.07 -5.61 -3.39
C ALA A 174 38.80 -6.29 -3.92
N VAL A 175 37.72 -5.53 -4.03
CA VAL A 175 36.44 -6.03 -4.56
C VAL A 175 36.65 -6.48 -6.01
N PRO A 176 36.29 -7.74 -6.36
CA PRO A 176 36.43 -8.22 -7.73
C PRO A 176 35.56 -7.43 -8.70
N GLY A 177 36.09 -7.14 -9.88
CA GLY A 177 35.39 -6.45 -10.97
C GLY A 177 35.46 -7.21 -12.28
N ALA A 178 34.35 -7.24 -13.01
CA ALA A 178 34.20 -7.79 -14.35
C ALA A 178 32.83 -7.38 -14.92
N ALA A 179 32.51 -7.83 -16.14
CA ALA A 179 31.17 -7.68 -16.71
C ALA A 179 30.10 -8.31 -15.79
N PRO A 180 28.90 -7.70 -15.64
CA PRO A 180 27.84 -8.24 -14.78
C PRO A 180 27.50 -9.71 -15.05
N ALA A 181 27.46 -10.13 -16.31
CA ALA A 181 27.19 -11.52 -16.69
C ALA A 181 28.26 -12.48 -16.11
N ASP A 182 29.54 -12.17 -16.32
CA ASP A 182 30.65 -12.99 -15.84
C ASP A 182 30.67 -13.05 -14.31
N LEU A 183 30.41 -11.91 -13.65
CA LEU A 183 30.32 -11.85 -12.19
C LEU A 183 29.22 -12.76 -11.65
N PHE A 184 28.02 -12.71 -12.23
CA PHE A 184 26.91 -13.55 -11.77
C PHE A 184 27.20 -15.03 -12.00
N GLU A 185 27.71 -15.40 -13.19
CA GLU A 185 28.04 -16.78 -13.55
C GLU A 185 29.10 -17.39 -12.63
N HIS A 186 30.09 -16.59 -12.20
CA HIS A 186 31.18 -17.04 -11.33
C HIS A 186 30.95 -16.70 -9.86
N SER A 187 29.70 -16.71 -9.41
CA SER A 187 29.31 -16.45 -8.02
C SER A 187 28.23 -17.43 -7.54
N PRO A 188 27.98 -17.53 -6.22
CA PRO A 188 26.83 -18.27 -5.69
C PRO A 188 25.47 -17.80 -6.24
N ALA A 189 25.40 -16.60 -6.83
CA ALA A 189 24.18 -16.05 -7.43
C ALA A 189 23.86 -16.62 -8.82
N ALA A 190 24.74 -17.43 -9.42
CA ALA A 190 24.49 -18.06 -10.72
C ALA A 190 23.19 -18.89 -10.74
N GLN A 191 22.88 -19.53 -9.62
CA GLN A 191 21.68 -20.36 -9.43
C GLN A 191 20.43 -19.57 -9.00
N PHE A 192 20.54 -18.26 -8.79
CA PHE A 192 19.44 -17.44 -8.30
C PHE A 192 18.54 -16.98 -9.47
N ARG A 193 17.25 -16.87 -9.19
CA ARG A 193 16.26 -16.35 -10.15
C ARG A 193 16.41 -14.84 -10.28
N ALA A 194 15.94 -14.28 -11.39
CA ALA A 194 16.02 -12.85 -11.65
C ALA A 194 14.76 -12.14 -11.14
N GLY A 195 14.92 -10.97 -10.51
CA GLY A 195 13.84 -10.08 -10.12
C GLY A 195 12.77 -10.75 -9.24
N ALA A 196 11.51 -10.39 -9.49
CA ALA A 196 10.35 -10.86 -8.72
C ALA A 196 10.11 -12.38 -8.80
N ASP A 197 10.69 -13.06 -9.79
CA ASP A 197 10.60 -14.52 -9.92
C ASP A 197 11.39 -15.25 -8.83
N GLY A 198 12.39 -14.58 -8.22
CA GLY A 198 13.11 -15.11 -7.06
C GLY A 198 12.43 -14.87 -5.71
N VAL A 199 11.31 -14.13 -5.69
CA VAL A 199 10.46 -13.97 -4.50
C VAL A 199 9.28 -14.92 -4.62
N THR A 200 9.49 -16.19 -4.24
CA THR A 200 8.45 -17.22 -4.35
C THR A 200 7.60 -17.36 -3.11
N LEU A 201 6.31 -17.60 -3.31
CA LEU A 201 5.38 -17.88 -2.21
C LEU A 201 5.53 -19.34 -1.74
N PRO A 202 5.49 -19.60 -0.42
CA PRO A 202 5.39 -20.96 0.09
C PRO A 202 4.00 -21.55 -0.24
N PRO A 203 3.81 -22.87 -0.07
CA PRO A 203 2.49 -23.48 -0.20
C PRO A 203 1.46 -22.83 0.72
N VAL A 204 0.36 -22.37 0.14
CA VAL A 204 -0.74 -21.75 0.89
C VAL A 204 -1.57 -22.83 1.57
N ARG A 205 -1.79 -22.67 2.88
CA ARG A 205 -2.62 -23.55 3.71
C ARG A 205 -3.36 -22.72 4.75
N ARG A 206 -4.65 -22.96 4.89
CA ARG A 206 -5.48 -22.38 5.95
C ARG A 206 -4.89 -22.73 7.31
N THR A 207 -5.02 -21.79 8.21
CA THR A 207 -4.63 -21.95 9.61
C THR A 207 -5.90 -22.14 10.45
N ARG A 208 -5.80 -22.00 11.78
CA ARG A 208 -6.94 -22.16 12.69
C ARG A 208 -7.97 -21.04 12.52
N HIS A 209 -7.51 -19.81 12.32
CA HIS A 209 -8.34 -18.60 12.29
C HIS A 209 -8.37 -17.92 10.91
N PHE A 210 -7.50 -18.33 9.98
CA PHE A 210 -7.39 -17.74 8.63
C PHE A 210 -7.65 -18.77 7.53
N SER A 211 -8.44 -18.36 6.54
CA SER A 211 -8.72 -19.12 5.32
C SER A 211 -7.52 -19.14 4.36
N ASP A 212 -7.54 -20.06 3.38
CA ASP A 212 -6.51 -20.14 2.33
C ASP A 212 -6.33 -18.79 1.60
N SER A 213 -7.42 -18.10 1.29
CA SER A 213 -7.38 -16.81 0.59
C SER A 213 -6.76 -15.71 1.44
N GLN A 214 -6.99 -15.70 2.76
CA GLN A 214 -6.37 -14.73 3.67
C GLN A 214 -4.87 -15.00 3.82
N VAL A 215 -4.46 -16.26 3.92
CA VAL A 215 -3.04 -16.63 3.95
C VAL A 215 -2.34 -16.26 2.64
N LEU A 216 -2.98 -16.50 1.50
CA LEU A 216 -2.47 -16.06 0.20
C LEU A 216 -2.36 -14.53 0.10
N ALA A 217 -3.36 -13.79 0.60
CA ALA A 217 -3.34 -12.33 0.60
C ALA A 217 -2.19 -11.78 1.45
N ALA A 218 -1.95 -12.33 2.64
CA ALA A 218 -0.81 -11.95 3.50
C ALA A 218 0.53 -12.17 2.78
N LEU A 219 0.73 -13.35 2.20
CA LEU A 219 1.95 -13.70 1.47
C LEU A 219 2.14 -12.83 0.22
N THR A 220 1.06 -12.44 -0.45
CA THR A 220 1.09 -11.56 -1.61
C THR A 220 1.44 -10.13 -1.22
N ALA A 221 0.87 -9.60 -0.14
CA ALA A 221 1.22 -8.29 0.40
C ALA A 221 2.70 -8.22 0.82
N ALA A 222 3.20 -9.26 1.51
CA ALA A 222 4.61 -9.37 1.86
C ALA A 222 5.52 -9.44 0.62
N LYS A 223 5.15 -10.23 -0.40
CA LYS A 223 5.87 -10.27 -1.68
C LYS A 223 5.93 -8.90 -2.35
N GLU A 224 4.80 -8.18 -2.40
CA GLU A 224 4.73 -6.85 -3.01
C GLU A 224 5.66 -5.87 -2.30
N TYR A 225 5.67 -5.87 -0.96
CA TYR A 225 6.62 -5.08 -0.18
C TYR A 225 8.07 -5.42 -0.51
N ILE A 226 8.43 -6.72 -0.53
CA ILE A 226 9.80 -7.17 -0.79
C ILE A 226 10.28 -6.74 -2.17
N VAL A 227 9.42 -6.91 -3.19
CA VAL A 227 9.71 -6.52 -4.58
C VAL A 227 9.87 -5.01 -4.67
N THR A 228 8.93 -4.24 -4.14
CA THR A 228 8.97 -2.78 -4.20
C THR A 228 10.16 -2.22 -3.42
N SER A 229 10.40 -2.71 -2.20
CA SER A 229 11.44 -2.19 -1.31
C SER A 229 12.86 -2.60 -1.68
N SER A 230 13.04 -3.61 -2.53
CA SER A 230 14.37 -4.21 -2.77
C SER A 230 14.69 -4.46 -4.24
N LEU A 231 13.73 -4.37 -5.16
CA LEU A 231 13.94 -4.65 -6.59
C LEU A 231 13.53 -3.51 -7.51
N ASP A 232 12.66 -2.61 -7.07
CA ASP A 232 12.22 -1.49 -7.90
C ASP A 232 13.40 -0.54 -8.20
N PRO A 233 13.80 -0.35 -9.47
CA PRO A 233 14.90 0.53 -9.84
C PRO A 233 14.69 1.99 -9.40
N ALA A 234 13.46 2.48 -9.30
CA ALA A 234 13.18 3.83 -8.83
C ALA A 234 13.45 3.97 -7.33
N VAL A 235 13.17 2.93 -6.54
CA VAL A 235 13.50 2.86 -5.11
C VAL A 235 15.00 2.70 -4.90
N LEU A 236 15.63 1.77 -5.66
CA LEU A 236 17.07 1.49 -5.55
C LEU A 236 17.94 2.71 -5.87
N ASN A 237 17.54 3.53 -6.83
CA ASN A 237 18.25 4.77 -7.20
C ASN A 237 17.87 5.98 -6.32
N GLY A 238 17.02 5.80 -5.30
CA GLY A 238 16.61 6.89 -4.39
C GLY A 238 15.62 7.90 -4.99
N ASN A 239 14.97 7.59 -6.11
CA ASN A 239 14.06 8.51 -6.82
C ASN A 239 12.65 8.54 -6.24
N THR A 240 12.19 7.45 -5.60
CA THR A 240 10.87 7.34 -4.98
C THR A 240 10.93 6.49 -3.71
N TYR A 241 10.04 6.80 -2.77
CA TYR A 241 9.76 5.98 -1.59
C TYR A 241 8.26 5.88 -1.31
N ARG A 242 7.42 6.55 -2.11
CA ARG A 242 5.96 6.59 -1.92
C ARG A 242 5.33 5.23 -2.14
N ASP A 243 5.87 4.47 -3.08
CA ASP A 243 5.38 3.13 -3.43
C ASP A 243 5.65 2.12 -2.31
N VAL A 244 6.73 2.31 -1.54
CA VAL A 244 6.94 1.53 -0.31
C VAL A 244 5.99 1.99 0.79
N ARG A 245 5.81 3.31 0.95
CA ARG A 245 4.98 3.91 2.01
C ARG A 245 3.51 3.47 1.93
N VAL A 246 2.93 3.34 0.74
CA VAL A 246 1.51 2.97 0.57
C VAL A 246 1.22 1.52 0.99
N LEU A 247 2.22 0.65 0.93
CA LEU A 247 2.13 -0.76 1.35
C LEU A 247 2.18 -0.92 2.88
N LEU A 248 2.57 0.12 3.60
CA LEU A 248 2.65 0.11 5.06
C LEU A 248 1.30 0.44 5.69
N ASP A 249 1.03 -0.21 6.82
CA ASP A 249 -0.02 0.20 7.76
C ASP A 249 0.13 1.70 8.08
N PRO A 250 -0.95 2.50 8.00
CA PRO A 250 -0.96 3.91 8.38
C PRO A 250 -0.31 4.23 9.73
N VAL A 251 -0.35 3.32 10.70
CA VAL A 251 0.28 3.51 12.02
C VAL A 251 1.81 3.68 11.92
N GLN A 252 2.44 3.12 10.88
CA GLN A 252 3.89 3.21 10.68
C GLN A 252 4.31 4.41 9.83
N HIS A 253 3.36 5.16 9.26
CA HIS A 253 3.68 6.26 8.33
C HIS A 253 4.50 7.37 8.99
N GLU A 254 4.22 7.72 10.25
CA GLU A 254 4.99 8.74 10.96
C GLU A 254 6.45 8.32 11.14
N GLN A 255 6.71 7.10 11.60
CA GLN A 255 8.06 6.59 11.75
C GLN A 255 8.79 6.50 10.40
N PHE A 256 8.07 6.03 9.36
CA PHE A 256 8.59 5.96 8.00
C PHE A 256 8.99 7.35 7.47
N ASP A 257 8.12 8.34 7.61
CA ASP A 257 8.37 9.71 7.15
C ASP A 257 9.56 10.31 7.90
N GLN A 258 9.67 10.09 9.22
CA GLN A 258 10.85 10.47 10.00
C GLN A 258 12.15 9.79 9.53
N SER A 259 12.09 8.52 9.12
CA SER A 259 13.23 7.81 8.54
C SER A 259 13.69 8.40 7.20
N MET A 260 12.78 8.98 6.42
CA MET A 260 13.11 9.60 5.13
C MET A 260 13.62 11.03 5.31
N ASP A 261 12.98 11.82 6.18
CA ASP A 261 13.30 13.23 6.37
C ASP A 261 14.57 13.44 7.21
N HIS A 262 14.77 12.58 8.22
CA HIS A 262 15.89 12.66 9.15
C HIS A 262 16.48 11.28 9.43
N PRO A 263 17.12 10.63 8.45
CA PRO A 263 17.67 9.29 8.60
C PRO A 263 18.69 9.21 9.74
N ARG A 264 18.56 8.21 10.63
CA ARG A 264 19.46 8.00 11.77
C ARG A 264 19.73 6.52 12.03
N ASN A 265 20.96 6.23 12.45
CA ASN A 265 21.34 4.88 12.88
C ASN A 265 20.94 4.66 14.34
N ASP A 266 19.65 4.74 14.65
CA ASP A 266 19.10 4.49 15.99
C ASP A 266 18.35 3.16 16.13
N GLY A 267 18.43 2.35 15.09
CA GLY A 267 17.73 1.07 14.97
C GLY A 267 16.23 1.22 14.73
N ARG A 268 15.77 2.43 14.37
CA ARG A 268 14.34 2.73 14.12
C ARG A 268 14.14 3.66 12.93
N HIS A 269 15.02 4.65 12.78
CA HIS A 269 14.84 5.76 11.84
C HIS A 269 15.83 5.75 10.68
N SER A 270 16.36 4.59 10.30
CA SER A 270 17.15 4.46 9.06
C SER A 270 16.20 4.28 7.87
N ALA A 271 16.45 4.98 6.76
CA ALA A 271 15.76 4.77 5.50
C ALA A 271 16.14 3.40 4.89
N THR A 272 17.40 2.98 5.04
CA THR A 272 17.89 1.66 4.60
C THR A 272 17.25 0.50 5.36
N GLY A 273 16.72 0.74 6.56
CA GLY A 273 15.90 -0.22 7.29
C GLY A 273 14.58 -0.54 6.57
N TRP A 274 13.96 0.44 5.92
CA TRP A 274 12.72 0.24 5.18
C TRP A 274 12.96 -0.37 3.80
N MET A 275 13.96 0.11 3.06
CA MET A 275 14.20 -0.29 1.66
C MET A 275 15.68 -0.36 1.31
N VAL A 276 16.04 -1.07 0.25
CA VAL A 276 17.39 -1.00 -0.32
C VAL A 276 17.43 0.24 -1.20
N ARG A 277 18.42 1.09 -0.96
CA ARG A 277 18.66 2.31 -1.74
C ARG A 277 20.15 2.59 -1.75
N PHE A 278 20.65 3.00 -2.92
CA PHE A 278 22.04 3.35 -3.13
C PHE A 278 22.21 4.86 -3.14
N ASP A 279 23.38 5.35 -2.72
CA ASP A 279 23.76 6.75 -2.87
C ASP A 279 23.90 7.06 -4.38
N PRO A 280 22.98 7.83 -4.99
CA PRO A 280 22.95 8.04 -6.43
C PRO A 280 24.13 8.88 -6.93
N SER A 281 24.87 9.54 -6.03
CA SER A 281 26.09 10.28 -6.36
C SER A 281 27.32 9.37 -6.47
N LYS A 282 27.25 8.14 -5.95
CA LYS A 282 28.38 7.20 -5.88
C LYS A 282 28.14 5.92 -6.64
N THR A 283 26.89 5.44 -6.67
CA THR A 283 26.57 4.10 -7.12
C THR A 283 25.38 4.10 -8.08
N ALA A 284 25.52 3.34 -9.16
CA ALA A 284 24.44 3.05 -10.10
C ALA A 284 24.32 1.54 -10.32
N LEU A 285 23.12 1.08 -10.69
CA LEU A 285 22.91 -0.30 -11.13
C LEU A 285 23.55 -0.50 -12.51
N ALA A 286 24.43 -1.49 -12.61
CA ALA A 286 25.06 -1.90 -13.87
C ALA A 286 24.19 -2.87 -14.67
N ASP A 287 23.34 -3.65 -14.00
CA ASP A 287 22.37 -4.56 -14.61
C ASP A 287 21.04 -4.49 -13.83
N ALA A 288 19.92 -4.43 -14.54
CA ALA A 288 18.58 -4.43 -13.95
C ALA A 288 18.14 -5.84 -13.48
N ARG A 289 18.81 -6.91 -13.93
CA ARG A 289 18.48 -8.30 -13.60
C ARG A 289 19.09 -8.70 -12.26
N ILE A 290 18.54 -8.14 -11.19
CA ILE A 290 18.91 -8.43 -9.81
C ILE A 290 18.66 -9.92 -9.54
N ARG A 291 19.62 -10.59 -8.91
CA ARG A 291 19.51 -12.01 -8.55
C ARG A 291 18.94 -12.17 -7.16
N VAL A 292 17.95 -13.04 -7.02
CA VAL A 292 17.18 -13.21 -5.77
C VAL A 292 17.04 -14.70 -5.44
N ASN A 293 17.27 -15.01 -4.18
CA ASN A 293 16.96 -16.31 -3.60
C ASN A 293 16.50 -16.13 -2.15
N GLY A 294 15.43 -16.83 -1.76
CA GLY A 294 14.90 -16.71 -0.42
C GLY A 294 13.63 -17.51 -0.22
N SER A 295 13.06 -17.36 0.96
CA SER A 295 11.82 -18.02 1.34
C SER A 295 10.99 -17.13 2.25
N MET A 296 9.69 -17.42 2.29
CA MET A 296 8.77 -16.85 3.26
C MET A 296 8.12 -17.97 4.07
N THR A 297 7.86 -17.69 5.34
CA THR A 297 7.03 -18.50 6.21
C THR A 297 5.86 -17.66 6.72
N VAL A 298 4.76 -18.31 7.03
CA VAL A 298 3.56 -17.67 7.57
C VAL A 298 3.07 -18.47 8.76
N GLN A 299 2.71 -17.77 9.83
CA GLN A 299 2.13 -18.34 11.03
C GLN A 299 1.12 -17.38 11.64
N GLU A 300 0.26 -17.87 12.54
CA GLU A 300 -0.61 -17.00 13.31
C GLU A 300 0.18 -16.33 14.44
N ALA A 301 0.17 -15.00 14.50
CA ALA A 301 0.61 -14.27 15.68
C ALA A 301 -0.47 -14.27 16.78
N GLY A 302 -1.73 -14.42 16.35
CA GLY A 302 -2.92 -14.50 17.20
C GLY A 302 -4.17 -14.76 16.37
N PRO A 303 -5.37 -14.72 16.97
CA PRO A 303 -6.64 -14.96 16.25
C PRO A 303 -6.96 -13.90 15.18
N ASP A 304 -6.30 -12.73 15.25
CA ASP A 304 -6.59 -11.56 14.42
C ASP A 304 -5.39 -11.04 13.62
N ALA A 305 -4.21 -11.68 13.72
CA ALA A 305 -3.05 -11.32 12.92
C ALA A 305 -2.23 -12.53 12.43
N LEU A 306 -1.74 -12.42 11.20
CA LEU A 306 -0.72 -13.30 10.64
C LEU A 306 0.66 -12.65 10.79
N GLU A 307 1.65 -13.46 11.13
CA GLU A 307 3.07 -13.09 11.02
C GLU A 307 3.65 -13.74 9.77
N VAL A 308 4.32 -12.93 8.93
CA VAL A 308 5.08 -13.42 7.78
C VAL A 308 6.55 -13.09 8.01
N VAL A 309 7.42 -14.10 7.94
CA VAL A 309 8.87 -13.91 8.00
C VAL A 309 9.45 -14.17 6.63
N ALA A 310 10.17 -13.21 6.08
CA ALA A 310 10.81 -13.27 4.78
C ALA A 310 12.32 -13.16 4.91
N ASP A 311 13.06 -14.19 4.48
CA ASP A 311 14.52 -14.21 4.45
C ASP A 311 14.99 -14.34 3.00
N HIS A 312 15.53 -13.25 2.46
CA HIS A 312 15.94 -13.17 1.06
C HIS A 312 17.35 -12.60 0.94
N VAL A 313 18.09 -13.17 -0.02
CA VAL A 313 19.38 -12.67 -0.50
C VAL A 313 19.16 -12.03 -1.86
N PHE A 314 19.54 -10.77 -1.98
CA PHE A 314 19.54 -9.97 -3.19
C PHE A 314 20.99 -9.70 -3.62
N VAL A 315 21.29 -9.92 -4.90
CA VAL A 315 22.61 -9.64 -5.47
C VAL A 315 22.45 -8.69 -6.65
N TYR A 316 23.05 -7.52 -6.50
CA TYR A 316 23.01 -6.42 -7.45
C TYR A 316 24.36 -6.33 -8.16
N ALA A 317 24.35 -6.07 -9.46
CA ALA A 317 25.55 -5.61 -10.16
C ALA A 317 25.56 -4.07 -10.08
N VAL A 318 26.61 -3.51 -9.50
CA VAL A 318 26.74 -2.07 -9.26
C VAL A 318 28.03 -1.52 -9.87
N GLN A 319 28.02 -0.24 -10.22
CA GLN A 319 29.16 0.50 -10.77
C GLN A 319 29.15 1.93 -10.22
N ALA A 320 30.19 2.72 -10.52
CA ALA A 320 30.20 4.12 -10.11
C ALA A 320 29.13 4.93 -10.87
N ALA A 321 28.53 5.92 -10.19
CA ALA A 321 27.44 6.71 -10.75
C ALA A 321 27.81 7.47 -12.04
N ASP A 322 29.06 7.94 -12.15
CA ASP A 322 29.55 8.71 -13.30
C ASP A 322 30.00 7.84 -14.49
N GLU A 323 29.97 6.51 -14.36
CA GLU A 323 30.32 5.64 -15.46
C GLU A 323 29.16 5.55 -16.46
N GLY A 324 29.35 6.16 -17.63
CA GLY A 324 28.38 6.15 -18.72
C GLY A 324 28.04 4.73 -19.19
N LYS A 325 26.82 4.55 -19.71
CA LYS A 325 26.35 3.28 -20.27
C LYS A 325 27.17 2.91 -21.52
N GLY A 326 28.14 2.01 -21.37
CA GLY A 326 29.00 1.55 -22.47
C GLY A 326 29.81 0.31 -22.09
N GLU A 327 30.31 -0.41 -23.09
CA GLU A 327 30.97 -1.71 -22.94
C GLU A 327 32.23 -1.66 -22.03
N LYS A 328 32.91 -0.51 -21.96
CA LYS A 328 34.06 -0.28 -21.05
C LYS A 328 33.67 -0.01 -19.59
N ALA A 329 32.42 0.35 -19.30
CA ALA A 329 31.89 0.49 -17.94
C ALA A 329 31.46 -0.88 -17.37
N ALA A 330 31.06 -1.82 -18.25
CA ALA A 330 30.71 -3.17 -17.84
C ALA A 330 31.86 -3.88 -17.13
N ASP A 331 33.11 -3.72 -17.60
CA ASP A 331 34.33 -4.27 -17.01
C ASP A 331 34.66 -3.78 -15.58
N LYS A 332 33.90 -2.80 -15.07
CA LYS A 332 34.12 -2.16 -13.76
C LYS A 332 32.95 -2.31 -12.81
N SER A 333 32.02 -3.20 -13.14
CA SER A 333 30.95 -3.58 -12.23
C SER A 333 31.51 -4.44 -11.10
N SER A 334 30.85 -4.42 -9.95
CA SER A 334 31.06 -5.38 -8.86
C SER A 334 29.72 -5.93 -8.38
N LEU A 335 29.75 -7.09 -7.70
CA LEU A 335 28.55 -7.60 -7.04
C LEU A 335 28.42 -7.02 -5.64
N PHE A 336 27.21 -6.56 -5.33
CA PHE A 336 26.79 -6.16 -4.00
C PHE A 336 25.69 -7.09 -3.51
N THR A 337 25.89 -7.70 -2.34
CA THR A 337 24.97 -8.68 -1.76
C THR A 337 24.29 -8.12 -0.52
N VAL A 338 22.98 -8.31 -0.43
CA VAL A 338 22.14 -7.90 0.70
C VAL A 338 21.29 -9.10 1.11
N ARG A 339 21.52 -9.64 2.31
CA ARG A 339 20.56 -10.54 2.97
C ARG A 339 19.67 -9.73 3.88
N ARG A 340 18.36 -9.77 3.64
CA ARG A 340 17.32 -9.11 4.45
C ARG A 340 16.40 -10.18 5.03
N GLU A 341 16.32 -10.19 6.35
CA GLU A 341 15.29 -10.91 7.09
C GLU A 341 14.28 -9.88 7.59
N VAL A 342 13.03 -9.99 7.15
CA VAL A 342 11.94 -9.06 7.47
C VAL A 342 10.81 -9.81 8.14
N ARG A 343 10.36 -9.30 9.29
CA ARG A 343 9.19 -9.80 10.00
C ARG A 343 8.04 -8.82 9.81
N PHE A 344 6.97 -9.31 9.23
CA PHE A 344 5.73 -8.57 9.01
C PHE A 344 4.64 -9.06 9.94
N GLN A 345 3.77 -8.14 10.33
CA GLN A 345 2.46 -8.44 10.91
C GLN A 345 1.39 -7.92 9.96
N ILE A 346 0.36 -8.72 9.74
CA ILE A 346 -0.77 -8.38 8.89
C ILE A 346 -2.04 -8.74 9.65
N ASP A 347 -2.80 -7.72 10.06
CA ASP A 347 -4.09 -7.91 10.71
C ASP A 347 -5.24 -8.10 9.71
N ARG A 348 -6.47 -8.28 10.20
CA ARG A 348 -7.63 -8.47 9.32
C ARG A 348 -7.99 -7.25 8.46
N GLU A 349 -7.71 -6.05 8.92
CA GLU A 349 -7.95 -4.81 8.17
C GLU A 349 -6.88 -4.61 7.11
N ASP A 350 -5.61 -4.83 7.46
CA ASP A 350 -4.46 -4.83 6.57
C ASP A 350 -4.63 -5.83 5.43
N LEU A 351 -5.15 -7.03 5.71
CA LEU A 351 -5.50 -8.02 4.68
C LEU A 351 -6.47 -7.48 3.63
N ARG A 352 -7.46 -6.66 4.05
CA ARG A 352 -8.44 -6.05 3.14
C ARG A 352 -7.84 -4.91 2.32
N ARG A 353 -6.88 -4.18 2.91
CA ARG A 353 -6.22 -3.02 2.30
C ARG A 353 -4.95 -3.39 1.52
N GLN A 354 -4.51 -4.64 1.61
CA GLN A 354 -3.24 -5.11 1.07
C GLN A 354 -2.05 -4.32 1.66
N GLN A 355 -2.15 -3.98 2.94
CA GLN A 355 -1.11 -3.30 3.71
C GLN A 355 -0.46 -4.27 4.71
N LEU A 356 0.62 -3.84 5.36
CA LEU A 356 1.29 -4.60 6.40
C LEU A 356 2.08 -3.71 7.35
N SER A 357 2.31 -4.20 8.56
CA SER A 357 3.24 -3.62 9.53
C SER A 357 4.59 -4.34 9.47
N VAL A 358 5.69 -3.58 9.33
CA VAL A 358 7.06 -4.10 9.43
C VAL A 358 7.52 -4.05 10.87
N LEU A 359 7.65 -5.20 11.53
CA LEU A 359 8.06 -5.27 12.93
C LEU A 359 9.58 -5.17 13.07
N GLN A 360 10.30 -5.92 12.26
CA GLN A 360 11.75 -6.05 12.38
C GLN A 360 12.42 -6.27 11.02
N VAL A 361 13.57 -5.64 10.84
CA VAL A 361 14.46 -5.83 9.69
C VAL A 361 15.88 -6.11 10.18
N SER A 362 16.43 -7.26 9.80
CA SER A 362 17.84 -7.58 9.99
C SER A 362 18.51 -7.65 8.64
N MET A 363 19.51 -6.78 8.42
CA MET A 363 20.23 -6.69 7.16
C MET A 363 21.70 -7.05 7.35
N ARG A 364 22.21 -7.93 6.48
CA ARG A 364 23.65 -8.15 6.30
C ARG A 364 24.00 -7.78 4.87
N ALA A 365 24.92 -6.84 4.69
CA ALA A 365 25.21 -6.31 3.35
C ALA A 365 26.70 -6.11 3.13
N GLY A 366 27.17 -6.41 1.92
CA GLY A 366 28.54 -6.14 1.52
C GLY A 366 28.81 -6.44 0.05
N PRO A 367 29.93 -5.95 -0.51
CA PRO A 367 31.03 -5.26 0.18
C PRO A 367 30.68 -3.84 0.68
N LEU A 368 30.90 -3.54 1.97
CA LEU A 368 30.71 -2.21 2.58
C LEU A 368 31.92 -1.79 3.43
N PRO A 369 32.19 -0.48 3.58
CA PRO A 369 33.08 0.00 4.64
C PRO A 369 32.41 -0.13 6.01
N CYS A 370 33.19 -0.38 7.07
CA CYS A 370 32.68 -0.57 8.44
C CYS A 370 32.30 0.75 9.15
N SER A 371 32.91 1.87 8.74
CA SER A 371 32.88 3.15 9.47
C SER A 371 31.85 4.16 8.93
N ALA A 372 31.22 3.87 7.80
CA ALA A 372 30.30 4.80 7.15
C ALA A 372 28.89 4.74 7.76
N ASP A 373 28.26 5.91 7.91
CA ASP A 373 26.83 5.98 8.21
C ASP A 373 26.01 5.65 6.96
N MET A 374 25.25 4.56 7.05
CA MET A 374 24.39 4.04 5.97
C MET A 374 22.91 4.15 6.33
N SER A 375 22.56 5.12 7.20
CA SER A 375 21.17 5.32 7.62
C SER A 375 20.28 5.80 6.48
N ASP A 376 20.80 6.70 5.64
CA ASP A 376 20.07 7.23 4.50
C ASP A 376 20.18 6.30 3.28
N ALA A 377 21.39 6.07 2.78
CA ALA A 377 21.61 5.24 1.60
C ALA A 377 22.86 4.35 1.76
N LEU A 378 22.88 3.23 1.04
CA LEU A 378 24.03 2.34 0.98
C LEU A 378 25.06 2.88 -0.02
N ALA A 379 26.34 2.84 0.36
CA ALA A 379 27.47 3.11 -0.52
C ALA A 379 28.38 1.87 -0.59
N PRO A 380 28.10 0.92 -1.51
CA PRO A 380 28.95 -0.24 -1.76
C PRO A 380 30.40 0.14 -2.07
N LEU A 381 31.34 -0.72 -1.66
CA LEU A 381 32.69 -0.69 -2.22
C LEU A 381 32.63 -1.22 -3.66
N LEU A 382 33.16 -0.45 -4.60
CA LEU A 382 33.15 -0.74 -6.03
C LEU A 382 34.37 -1.57 -6.45
N ALA A 383 34.36 -2.05 -7.69
CA ALA A 383 35.45 -2.85 -8.25
C ALA A 383 36.84 -2.22 -8.00
N GLY A 384 37.77 -3.00 -7.45
CA GLY A 384 39.13 -2.57 -7.13
C GLY A 384 39.28 -1.84 -5.79
N GLU A 385 38.19 -1.39 -5.17
CA GLU A 385 38.23 -0.74 -3.86
C GLU A 385 38.47 -1.76 -2.73
N LYS A 386 39.02 -1.28 -1.62
CA LYS A 386 39.29 -2.07 -0.41
C LYS A 386 38.59 -1.42 0.78
N ALA A 387 38.20 -2.24 1.76
CA ALA A 387 37.84 -1.69 3.06
C ALA A 387 39.06 -1.00 3.68
N LYS A 388 38.85 0.20 4.23
CA LYS A 388 39.86 0.86 5.04
C LYS A 388 39.89 0.20 6.42
N ASP A 389 41.08 -0.03 6.95
CA ASP A 389 41.28 -0.50 8.32
C ASP A 389 41.04 0.66 9.30
N ASP A 390 39.78 1.04 9.49
CA ASP A 390 39.40 2.12 10.41
C ASP A 390 39.29 1.62 11.87
N SER A 391 39.84 0.44 12.17
CA SER A 391 39.84 -0.19 13.51
C SER A 391 40.64 0.59 14.57
N ALA A 392 41.33 1.65 14.17
CA ALA A 392 42.19 2.46 15.04
C ALA A 392 41.43 3.48 15.93
N ALA A 393 40.18 3.82 15.59
CA ALA A 393 39.38 4.68 16.45
C ALA A 393 38.76 3.84 17.58
N GLY A 394 39.43 3.81 18.75
CA GLY A 394 38.91 3.12 19.93
C GLY A 394 37.49 3.55 20.28
N THR A 395 36.68 2.63 20.80
CA THR A 395 35.33 2.94 21.30
C THR A 395 35.43 3.56 22.70
N ASP A 396 34.97 4.79 22.86
CA ASP A 396 34.83 5.43 24.17
C ASP A 396 33.51 4.99 24.84
N PRO A 397 33.54 4.22 25.95
CA PRO A 397 32.33 3.78 26.65
C PRO A 397 31.62 4.91 27.41
N TYR A 398 32.25 6.08 27.56
CA TYR A 398 31.67 7.26 28.21
C TYR A 398 31.19 8.33 27.21
N ALA A 399 31.50 8.16 25.93
CA ALA A 399 30.93 9.00 24.88
C ALA A 399 29.40 8.82 24.88
N ARG A 400 28.69 9.92 25.10
CA ARG A 400 27.21 9.95 25.07
C ARG A 400 26.66 10.00 23.63
N GLY A 401 27.54 10.11 22.63
CA GLY A 401 27.23 9.87 21.22
C GLY A 401 27.57 8.43 20.85
N ARG A 402 26.89 7.86 19.84
CA ARG A 402 27.14 6.46 19.45
C ARG A 402 28.58 6.28 18.99
N SER A 403 29.20 5.21 19.50
CA SER A 403 30.43 4.64 18.94
C SER A 403 30.21 4.30 17.47
N SER A 404 31.13 4.74 16.60
CA SER A 404 31.24 4.28 15.22
C SER A 404 31.71 2.83 15.10
N ALA A 405 31.97 2.14 16.23
CA ALA A 405 32.12 0.69 16.26
C ALA A 405 30.76 0.01 16.09
N SER A 406 30.16 0.24 14.93
CA SER A 406 29.23 -0.70 14.33
C SER A 406 29.94 -2.05 14.32
N LEU A 407 29.30 -3.08 14.90
CA LEU A 407 29.73 -4.46 14.65
C LEU A 407 29.90 -4.60 13.14
N CYS A 408 31.11 -4.92 12.69
CA CYS A 408 31.41 -5.12 11.29
C CYS A 408 31.74 -6.60 11.08
N GLY A 409 31.08 -7.22 10.11
CA GLY A 409 31.37 -8.58 9.72
C GLY A 409 32.46 -8.62 8.66
N LEU A 410 33.10 -9.77 8.54
CA LEU A 410 34.03 -10.05 7.45
C LEU A 410 33.26 -10.71 6.30
N LEU A 411 33.38 -10.17 5.09
CA LEU A 411 32.81 -10.80 3.90
C LEU A 411 33.61 -12.07 3.56
N SER A 412 32.91 -13.21 3.51
CA SER A 412 33.54 -14.49 3.14
C SER A 412 34.06 -14.44 1.70
N THR A 413 35.26 -15.00 1.47
CA THR A 413 35.82 -15.14 0.12
C THR A 413 34.95 -16.03 -0.76
N SER A 414 34.27 -17.03 -0.20
CA SER A 414 33.33 -17.90 -0.94
C SER A 414 32.04 -17.20 -1.37
N SER A 415 31.74 -16.02 -0.82
CA SER A 415 30.59 -15.21 -1.21
C SER A 415 30.92 -14.20 -2.31
N GLN A 416 32.21 -14.02 -2.63
CA GLN A 416 32.65 -13.11 -3.68
C GLN A 416 32.74 -13.83 -5.03
N PRO A 417 32.50 -13.12 -6.15
CA PRO A 417 32.68 -13.69 -7.47
C PRO A 417 34.16 -13.94 -7.76
N SER A 418 34.45 -14.98 -8.54
CA SER A 418 35.79 -15.30 -9.05
C SER A 418 35.81 -15.22 -10.58
N PRO A 419 35.73 -14.00 -11.17
CA PRO A 419 35.67 -13.84 -12.61
C PRO A 419 36.95 -14.35 -13.29
N ALA A 420 36.83 -14.77 -14.55
CA ALA A 420 37.98 -15.24 -15.33
C ALA A 420 39.07 -14.16 -15.43
N ALA A 421 40.33 -14.57 -15.32
CA ALA A 421 41.46 -13.65 -15.46
C ALA A 421 41.42 -12.97 -16.82
N LYS A 422 41.56 -11.64 -16.83
CA LYS A 422 41.65 -10.85 -18.06
C LYS A 422 42.87 -11.35 -18.83
N LYS A 423 42.68 -11.89 -20.03
CA LYS A 423 43.79 -12.14 -20.95
C LYS A 423 44.31 -10.78 -21.37
N ASP A 424 45.40 -10.34 -20.75
CA ASP A 424 46.15 -9.17 -21.21
C ASP A 424 46.63 -9.49 -22.63
N GLY A 425 46.10 -8.74 -23.60
CA GLY A 425 46.43 -8.85 -25.02
C GLY A 425 47.56 -7.92 -25.42
#